data_AF-A0A927IWI8-F1
#
_entry.id   AF-A0A927IWI8-F1
#
_cell.length_a   1.000
_cell.length_b   1.000
_cell.length_c   1.000
_cell.angle_alpha   90.00
_cell.angle_beta   90.00
_cell.angle_gamma   90.00
#
_symmetry.space_group_name_H-M   'P 1'
#
loop_
_entity.id
_entity.type
_entity.pdbx_description
1 polymer ?
#
loop_
_entity_poly.entity_id
_entity_poly.type
_entity_poly.pdbx_seq_one_letter_code
_entity_poly.pdbx_strand_id
1 'polypeptide(L)'
;MKKNLLVISSVMLIGLLISTVVYFRATNEKSRELSEPNENIHHQEEQNEQVVPELEELQAINPDQISYSLQNNELHLTFNGGEEWVKVPVEKDHLFAGEYNGTQQELIDNSYFFSENRVAIIYSDGVSWENDRLQLLWSIDQGNNWQETVVEEPFLGMRFRKVDFLNDQFGYIIATGERTMSSEASRVFLTHDGGQTWKEAAYSGNTRLLFDGGFVDQSTGFLSYGTINPEEPDFYVTQDGGETWTKANVVIPEQYNKIFVTAEVPVKEGDHLTMLVNQGPNGDYQGGKVKGLFTSNDNGLTWEFSMEVNPNE
;
A
#
# COMPACT_ATOMS: atom_id res chain seq x y z
N MET A 1 -53.78 -21.18 28.44
CA MET A 1 -52.80 -20.69 27.43
C MET A 1 -51.38 -21.25 27.61
N LYS A 2 -50.83 -21.42 28.82
CA LYS A 2 -49.44 -21.95 29.00
C LYS A 2 -49.22 -23.42 28.57
N LYS A 3 -50.22 -24.31 28.68
CA LYS A 3 -50.09 -25.72 28.25
C LYS A 3 -50.00 -25.88 26.72
N ASN A 4 -50.63 -25.00 25.95
CA ASN A 4 -50.63 -25.09 24.48
C ASN A 4 -49.32 -24.53 23.88
N LEU A 5 -48.66 -23.58 24.56
CA LEU A 5 -47.39 -23.01 24.12
C LEU A 5 -46.23 -24.02 24.24
N LEU A 6 -46.22 -24.82 25.32
CA LEU A 6 -45.25 -25.89 25.51
C LEU A 6 -45.37 -27.01 24.47
N VAL A 7 -46.60 -27.38 24.09
CA VAL A 7 -46.83 -28.39 23.04
C VAL A 7 -46.34 -27.91 21.68
N ILE A 8 -46.54 -26.63 21.35
CA ILE A 8 -46.07 -26.05 20.07
C ILE A 8 -44.53 -25.98 20.02
N SER A 9 -43.85 -25.59 21.11
CA SER A 9 -42.38 -25.62 21.18
C SER A 9 -41.80 -27.04 21.06
N SER A 10 -42.44 -28.04 21.67
CA SER A 10 -42.00 -29.44 21.55
C SER A 10 -42.15 -29.98 20.13
N VAL A 11 -43.22 -29.60 19.41
CA VAL A 11 -43.42 -29.99 18.01
C VAL A 11 -42.40 -29.34 17.07
N MET A 12 -42.06 -28.06 17.29
CA MET A 12 -41.00 -27.40 16.51
C MET A 12 -39.62 -28.04 16.73
N LEU A 13 -39.28 -28.40 17.97
CA LEU A 13 -37.99 -29.02 18.29
C LEU A 13 -37.86 -30.41 17.65
N ILE A 14 -38.94 -31.19 17.65
CA ILE A 14 -38.99 -32.50 16.98
C ILE A 14 -38.89 -32.34 15.46
N GLY A 15 -39.55 -31.33 14.88
CA GLY A 15 -39.45 -31.02 13.46
C GLY A 15 -38.02 -30.68 13.02
N LEU A 16 -37.31 -29.87 13.82
CA LEU A 16 -35.89 -29.55 13.57
C LEU A 16 -35.02 -30.80 13.64
N LEU A 17 -35.17 -31.64 14.68
CA LEU A 17 -34.39 -32.88 14.80
C LEU A 17 -34.63 -33.85 13.63
N ILE A 18 -35.88 -34.00 13.18
CA ILE A 18 -36.21 -34.83 12.01
C ILE A 18 -35.57 -34.24 10.75
N SER A 19 -35.61 -32.92 10.56
CA SER A 19 -34.99 -32.26 9.40
C SER A 19 -33.47 -32.47 9.36
N THR A 20 -32.79 -32.40 10.51
CA THR A 20 -31.35 -32.65 10.60
C THR A 20 -31.02 -34.11 10.30
N VAL A 21 -31.83 -35.06 10.80
CA VAL A 21 -31.63 -36.49 10.51
C VAL A 21 -31.87 -36.83 9.04
N VAL A 22 -32.88 -36.22 8.41
CA VAL A 22 -33.15 -36.39 6.96
C VAL A 22 -32.01 -35.79 6.14
N TYR A 23 -31.54 -34.60 6.48
CA TYR A 23 -30.40 -33.97 5.84
C TYR A 23 -29.14 -34.85 5.95
N PHE A 24 -28.85 -35.38 7.14
CA PHE A 24 -27.69 -36.24 7.36
C PHE A 24 -27.79 -37.59 6.62
N ARG A 25 -29.00 -38.14 6.46
CA ARG A 25 -29.21 -39.35 5.64
C ARG A 25 -28.99 -39.08 4.16
N ALA A 26 -29.51 -37.96 3.65
CA ALA A 26 -29.32 -37.56 2.25
C ALA A 26 -27.84 -37.31 1.92
N THR A 27 -27.07 -36.70 2.83
CA THR A 27 -25.62 -36.52 2.65
C THR A 27 -24.85 -37.84 2.72
N ASN A 28 -25.30 -38.80 3.54
CA ASN A 28 -24.70 -40.13 3.61
C ASN A 28 -25.01 -41.01 2.40
N GLU A 29 -26.19 -40.87 1.77
CA GLU A 29 -26.49 -41.56 0.51
C GLU A 29 -25.64 -41.00 -0.64
N LYS A 30 -25.48 -39.67 -0.72
CA LYS A 30 -24.64 -39.02 -1.73
C LYS A 30 -23.15 -39.36 -1.61
N SER A 31 -22.66 -39.65 -0.41
CA SER A 31 -21.27 -40.08 -0.17
C SER A 31 -21.06 -41.59 -0.37
N ARG A 32 -22.11 -42.41 -0.24
CA ARG A 32 -22.06 -43.83 -0.57
C ARG A 32 -22.03 -44.11 -2.07
N GLU A 33 -22.69 -43.30 -2.91
CA GLU A 33 -22.58 -43.42 -4.37
C GLU A 33 -21.17 -43.08 -4.91
N LEU A 34 -20.36 -42.34 -4.14
CA LEU A 34 -18.99 -41.95 -4.52
C LEU A 34 -17.90 -42.97 -4.11
N SER A 35 -18.25 -44.09 -3.46
CA SER A 35 -17.27 -45.01 -2.85
C SER A 35 -17.35 -46.48 -3.31
N GLU A 36 -18.03 -46.79 -4.40
CA GLU A 36 -17.89 -48.10 -5.06
C GLU A 36 -16.77 -48.06 -6.12
N PRO A 37 -15.74 -48.92 -6.03
CA PRO A 37 -14.71 -49.01 -7.05
C PRO A 37 -15.28 -49.75 -8.26
N ASN A 38 -15.42 -49.04 -9.38
CA ASN A 38 -15.86 -49.64 -10.64
C ASN A 38 -14.69 -50.42 -11.26
N GLU A 39 -14.66 -51.74 -11.05
CA GLU A 39 -13.81 -52.66 -11.80
C GLU A 39 -14.26 -52.71 -13.26
N ASN A 40 -13.72 -51.84 -14.10
CA ASN A 40 -13.55 -52.07 -15.53
C ASN A 40 -12.52 -51.08 -16.09
N ILE A 41 -11.26 -51.48 -16.00
CA ILE A 41 -10.14 -50.83 -16.68
C ILE A 41 -10.25 -51.19 -18.16
N HIS A 42 -10.77 -50.27 -18.98
CA HIS A 42 -10.34 -50.15 -20.36
C HIS A 42 -9.40 -48.95 -20.45
N HIS A 43 -8.12 -49.23 -20.75
CA HIS A 43 -7.12 -48.23 -21.08
C HIS A 43 -7.62 -47.37 -22.25
N GLN A 44 -8.05 -46.16 -21.93
CA GLN A 44 -7.86 -45.01 -22.80
C GLN A 44 -6.96 -44.06 -22.01
N GLU A 45 -5.68 -44.03 -22.38
CA GLU A 45 -4.77 -42.97 -22.00
C GLU A 45 -5.30 -41.69 -22.66
N GLU A 46 -6.23 -40.99 -21.99
CA GLU A 46 -6.40 -39.57 -22.23
C GLU A 46 -5.13 -38.91 -21.69
N GLN A 47 -4.20 -38.66 -22.61
CA GLN A 47 -3.16 -37.66 -22.42
C GLN A 47 -3.87 -36.33 -22.22
N ASN A 48 -4.20 -36.04 -20.96
CA ASN A 48 -4.55 -34.69 -20.54
C ASN A 48 -3.24 -33.91 -20.58
N GLU A 49 -2.83 -33.50 -21.79
CA GLU A 49 -1.80 -32.49 -21.97
C GLU A 49 -2.25 -31.30 -21.13
N GLN A 50 -1.59 -31.10 -19.99
CA GLN A 50 -1.66 -29.83 -19.30
C GLN A 50 -1.20 -28.80 -20.32
N VAL A 51 -2.16 -28.05 -20.86
CA VAL A 51 -1.88 -26.84 -21.64
C VAL A 51 -1.16 -25.92 -20.67
N VAL A 52 0.17 -25.98 -20.66
CA VAL A 52 1.01 -24.97 -20.01
C VAL A 52 0.64 -23.67 -20.71
N PRO A 53 0.07 -22.68 -19.99
CA PRO A 53 -0.23 -21.40 -20.60
C PRO A 53 1.03 -20.89 -21.29
N GLU A 54 0.92 -20.53 -22.56
CA GLU A 54 2.02 -19.89 -23.28
C GLU A 54 2.34 -18.59 -22.53
N LEU A 55 3.58 -18.47 -22.05
CA LEU A 55 4.03 -17.29 -21.32
C LEU A 55 4.03 -16.10 -22.28
N GLU A 56 3.44 -14.99 -21.85
CA GLU A 56 3.47 -13.76 -22.60
C GLU A 56 4.89 -13.23 -22.68
N GLU A 57 5.25 -12.61 -23.81
CA GLU A 57 6.50 -11.88 -23.93
C GLU A 57 6.50 -10.67 -22.99
N LEU A 58 7.62 -10.47 -22.28
CA LEU A 58 7.75 -9.38 -21.32
C LEU A 58 7.78 -8.02 -22.02
N GLN A 59 6.92 -7.12 -21.56
CA GLN A 59 6.82 -5.74 -22.01
C GLN A 59 7.00 -4.80 -20.82
N ALA A 60 7.84 -3.79 -21.01
CA ALA A 60 8.06 -2.75 -20.01
C ALA A 60 6.80 -1.88 -19.87
N ILE A 61 6.50 -1.46 -18.64
CA ILE A 61 5.33 -0.61 -18.35
C ILE A 61 5.47 0.80 -18.93
N ASN A 62 6.71 1.24 -19.15
CA ASN A 62 7.05 2.55 -19.71
C ASN A 62 8.33 2.42 -20.59
N PRO A 63 8.65 3.44 -21.41
CA PRO A 63 9.79 3.38 -22.32
C PRO A 63 11.14 3.76 -21.67
N ASP A 64 11.21 3.83 -20.35
CA ASP A 64 12.41 4.26 -19.64
C ASP A 64 13.49 3.16 -19.63
N GLN A 65 14.75 3.56 -19.44
CA GLN A 65 15.87 2.61 -19.34
C GLN A 65 15.68 1.63 -18.17
N ILE A 66 15.22 2.15 -17.04
CA ILE A 66 14.90 1.37 -15.86
C ILE A 66 13.38 1.25 -15.78
N SER A 67 12.88 0.04 -15.97
CA SER A 67 11.45 -0.24 -16.00
C SER A 67 11.17 -1.64 -15.44
N TYR A 68 9.91 -2.03 -15.46
CA TYR A 68 9.49 -3.36 -15.02
C TYR A 68 8.36 -3.92 -15.88
N SER A 69 8.18 -5.23 -15.79
CA SER A 69 7.04 -5.98 -16.30
C SER A 69 6.41 -6.77 -15.16
N LEU A 70 5.08 -6.77 -15.08
CA LEU A 70 4.30 -7.57 -14.13
C LEU A 70 3.39 -8.56 -14.87
N GLN A 71 3.99 -9.31 -15.81
CA GLN A 71 3.32 -10.34 -16.60
C GLN A 71 3.62 -11.74 -16.06
N ASN A 72 2.85 -12.74 -16.51
CA ASN A 72 3.08 -14.15 -16.14
C ASN A 72 3.06 -14.43 -14.62
N ASN A 73 2.36 -13.60 -13.84
CA ASN A 73 2.33 -13.66 -12.38
C ASN A 73 3.69 -13.41 -11.69
N GLU A 74 4.61 -12.74 -12.39
CA GLU A 74 5.97 -12.50 -11.92
C GLU A 74 6.36 -11.04 -12.15
N LEU A 75 7.18 -10.49 -11.25
CA LEU A 75 7.79 -9.18 -11.43
C LEU A 75 9.19 -9.35 -12.05
N HIS A 76 9.43 -8.66 -13.16
CA HIS A 76 10.74 -8.58 -13.81
C HIS A 76 11.16 -7.13 -13.93
N LEU A 77 12.43 -6.84 -13.66
CA LEU A 77 13.04 -5.52 -13.87
C LEU A 77 13.89 -5.53 -15.13
N THR A 78 13.99 -4.39 -15.77
CA THR A 78 14.98 -4.12 -16.82
C THR A 78 15.74 -2.86 -16.49
N PHE A 79 17.03 -2.83 -16.84
CA PHE A 79 17.94 -1.67 -16.66
C PHE A 79 18.48 -1.16 -18.00
N ASN A 80 18.02 -1.74 -19.11
CA ASN A 80 18.48 -1.45 -20.47
C ASN A 80 17.29 -1.35 -21.45
N GLY A 81 16.14 -0.84 -20.98
CA GLY A 81 14.98 -0.57 -21.85
C GLY A 81 14.29 -1.82 -22.41
N GLY A 82 14.34 -2.94 -21.67
CA GLY A 82 13.64 -4.18 -22.02
C GLY A 82 14.46 -5.17 -22.86
N GLU A 83 15.74 -4.91 -23.12
CA GLU A 83 16.64 -5.85 -23.81
C GLU A 83 16.94 -7.08 -22.95
N GLU A 84 17.16 -6.88 -21.65
CA GLU A 84 17.37 -7.93 -20.66
C GLU A 84 16.45 -7.76 -19.45
N TRP A 85 16.11 -8.88 -18.82
CA TRP A 85 15.16 -8.95 -17.72
C TRP A 85 15.75 -9.73 -16.55
N VAL A 86 15.57 -9.17 -15.35
CA VAL A 86 15.94 -9.79 -14.08
C VAL A 86 14.68 -10.08 -13.29
N LYS A 87 14.43 -11.35 -12.98
CA LYS A 87 13.30 -11.75 -12.15
C LYS A 87 13.51 -11.27 -10.72
N VAL A 88 12.48 -10.65 -10.15
CA VAL A 88 12.44 -10.27 -8.74
C VAL A 88 11.95 -11.46 -7.91
N PRO A 89 12.67 -11.89 -6.86
CA PRO A 89 12.32 -13.08 -6.08
C PRO A 89 11.21 -12.80 -5.06
N VAL A 90 10.06 -12.32 -5.53
CA VAL A 90 8.88 -12.05 -4.70
C VAL A 90 7.62 -12.54 -5.40
N GLU A 91 6.72 -13.16 -4.65
CA GLU A 91 5.42 -13.59 -5.17
C GLU A 91 4.52 -12.38 -5.41
N LYS A 92 3.78 -12.38 -6.52
CA LYS A 92 2.91 -11.26 -6.92
C LYS A 92 1.93 -10.88 -5.81
N ASP A 93 1.33 -11.86 -5.15
CA ASP A 93 0.30 -11.62 -4.14
C ASP A 93 0.83 -10.81 -2.94
N HIS A 94 2.11 -10.98 -2.58
CA HIS A 94 2.74 -10.24 -1.48
C HIS A 94 2.90 -8.74 -1.79
N LEU A 95 3.16 -8.39 -3.06
CA LEU A 95 3.29 -6.99 -3.51
C LEU A 95 1.98 -6.20 -3.31
N PHE A 96 0.84 -6.89 -3.37
CA PHE A 96 -0.50 -6.32 -3.28
C PHE A 96 -1.23 -6.62 -1.98
N ALA A 97 -0.59 -7.32 -1.04
CA ALA A 97 -1.17 -7.64 0.25
C ALA A 97 -1.54 -6.38 1.06
N GLY A 98 -2.51 -6.52 1.98
CA GLY A 98 -3.08 -5.44 2.76
C GLY A 98 -4.34 -4.82 2.12
N GLU A 99 -4.63 -3.56 2.46
CA GLU A 99 -5.76 -2.81 1.91
C GLU A 99 -5.41 -2.23 0.52
N TYR A 100 -5.52 -3.06 -0.52
CA TYR A 100 -5.36 -2.63 -1.91
C TYR A 100 -6.46 -3.21 -2.81
N ASN A 101 -7.11 -2.36 -3.61
CA ASN A 101 -8.21 -2.74 -4.50
C ASN A 101 -7.96 -2.32 -5.96
N GLY A 102 -6.71 -2.02 -6.33
CA GLY A 102 -6.35 -1.66 -7.69
C GLY A 102 -6.27 -2.88 -8.63
N THR A 103 -5.86 -2.65 -9.88
CA THR A 103 -5.90 -3.67 -10.94
C THR A 103 -4.88 -4.79 -10.77
N GLN A 104 -3.83 -4.57 -9.96
CA GLN A 104 -2.68 -5.47 -9.83
C GLN A 104 -1.98 -5.76 -11.18
N GLN A 105 -2.09 -4.84 -12.14
CA GLN A 105 -1.37 -4.87 -13.41
C GLN A 105 -0.07 -4.06 -13.34
N GLU A 106 -0.01 -3.14 -12.39
CA GLU A 106 1.12 -2.26 -12.12
C GLU A 106 1.45 -2.35 -10.63
N LEU A 107 2.72 -2.10 -10.28
CA LEU A 107 3.11 -1.98 -8.88
C LEU A 107 2.33 -0.83 -8.24
N ILE A 108 2.10 -0.93 -6.92
CA ILE A 108 1.47 0.14 -6.17
C ILE A 108 2.42 1.35 -6.21
N ASP A 109 1.90 2.51 -6.62
CA ASP A 109 2.69 3.74 -6.65
C ASP A 109 3.39 3.97 -5.31
N ASN A 110 4.67 4.37 -5.39
CA ASN A 110 5.57 4.59 -4.27
C ASN A 110 5.95 3.35 -3.45
N SER A 111 5.44 2.15 -3.74
CA SER A 111 5.84 0.93 -3.03
C SER A 111 7.21 0.39 -3.46
N TYR A 112 7.92 1.12 -4.31
CA TYR A 112 9.22 0.76 -4.84
C TYR A 112 10.07 2.00 -5.14
N PHE A 113 11.38 1.81 -5.17
CA PHE A 113 12.38 2.77 -5.61
C PHE A 113 13.38 2.07 -6.52
N PHE A 114 13.54 2.56 -7.75
CA PHE A 114 14.48 2.02 -8.73
C PHE A 114 15.46 3.10 -9.18
N SER A 115 16.74 2.73 -9.26
CA SER A 115 17.82 3.55 -9.78
C SER A 115 18.92 2.66 -10.39
N GLU A 116 19.89 3.31 -11.04
CA GLU A 116 21.22 2.81 -11.45
C GLU A 116 21.66 1.51 -10.78
N ASN A 117 21.81 1.66 -9.46
CA ASN A 117 22.50 0.73 -8.58
C ASN A 117 21.64 0.38 -7.35
N ARG A 118 20.33 0.64 -7.37
CA ARG A 118 19.47 0.31 -6.24
C ARG A 118 18.08 -0.05 -6.69
N VAL A 119 17.61 -1.18 -6.17
CA VAL A 119 16.23 -1.61 -6.17
C VAL A 119 15.79 -1.71 -4.71
N ALA A 120 14.64 -1.16 -4.38
CA ALA A 120 13.97 -1.33 -3.11
C ALA A 120 12.49 -1.50 -3.36
N ILE A 121 11.88 -2.56 -2.81
CA ILE A 121 10.46 -2.87 -2.96
C ILE A 121 9.94 -3.23 -1.57
N ILE A 122 8.90 -2.53 -1.12
CA ILE A 122 8.22 -2.86 0.13
C ILE A 122 6.97 -3.69 -0.15
N TYR A 123 6.76 -4.71 0.67
CA TYR A 123 5.64 -5.64 0.55
C TYR A 123 5.22 -6.16 1.92
N SER A 124 4.08 -6.84 1.98
CA SER A 124 3.65 -7.53 3.18
C SER A 124 3.74 -9.03 2.96
N ASP A 125 4.37 -9.71 3.91
CA ASP A 125 4.47 -11.17 3.95
C ASP A 125 4.06 -11.64 5.33
N GLY A 126 2.92 -12.30 5.39
CA GLY A 126 2.30 -12.81 6.60
C GLY A 126 1.55 -14.10 6.31
N VAL A 127 1.84 -15.13 7.11
CA VAL A 127 1.14 -16.43 7.03
C VAL A 127 -0.28 -16.31 7.60
N SER A 128 -0.54 -15.28 8.40
CA SER A 128 -1.84 -14.95 8.98
C SER A 128 -1.92 -13.46 9.31
N TRP A 129 -3.14 -12.94 9.41
CA TRP A 129 -3.45 -11.55 9.79
C TRP A 129 -2.89 -11.10 11.16
N GLU A 130 -2.34 -12.00 11.98
CA GLU A 130 -1.70 -11.67 13.27
C GLU A 130 -0.17 -11.53 13.14
N ASN A 131 0.41 -12.02 12.04
CA ASN A 131 1.85 -12.08 11.80
C ASN A 131 2.23 -11.46 10.44
N ASP A 132 1.40 -10.57 9.91
CA ASP A 132 1.78 -9.74 8.76
C ASP A 132 3.00 -8.89 9.16
N ARG A 133 3.91 -8.69 8.20
CA ARG A 133 5.16 -7.98 8.41
C ARG A 133 5.35 -6.97 7.31
N LEU A 134 5.91 -5.82 7.63
CA LEU A 134 6.43 -4.91 6.63
C LEU A 134 7.82 -5.37 6.24
N GLN A 135 7.99 -5.77 4.99
CA GLN A 135 9.24 -6.28 4.44
C GLN A 135 9.82 -5.31 3.42
N LEU A 136 11.15 -5.28 3.32
CA LEU A 136 11.90 -4.64 2.25
C LEU A 136 12.72 -5.69 1.51
N LEU A 137 12.45 -5.87 0.21
CA LEU A 137 13.31 -6.59 -0.71
C LEU A 137 14.16 -5.56 -1.46
N TRP A 138 15.48 -5.74 -1.47
CA TRP A 138 16.38 -4.79 -2.09
C TRP A 138 17.61 -5.42 -2.73
N SER A 139 18.20 -4.69 -3.67
CA SER A 139 19.43 -5.04 -4.37
C SER A 139 20.22 -3.77 -4.64
N ILE A 140 21.56 -3.88 -4.61
CA ILE A 140 22.48 -2.77 -4.95
C ILE A 140 23.33 -3.06 -6.20
N ASP A 141 22.93 -4.06 -6.98
CA ASP A 141 23.68 -4.57 -8.13
C ASP A 141 22.76 -5.03 -9.25
N GLN A 142 21.73 -4.22 -9.54
CA GLN A 142 20.78 -4.44 -10.64
C GLN A 142 20.03 -5.79 -10.56
N GLY A 143 19.76 -6.26 -9.33
CA GLY A 143 19.05 -7.51 -9.10
C GLY A 143 19.91 -8.77 -9.29
N ASN A 144 21.24 -8.64 -9.37
CA ASN A 144 22.13 -9.80 -9.39
C ASN A 144 22.17 -10.51 -8.02
N ASN A 145 22.11 -9.74 -6.93
CA ASN A 145 21.96 -10.25 -5.56
C ASN A 145 20.82 -9.52 -4.86
N TRP A 146 20.02 -10.29 -4.12
CA TRP A 146 18.86 -9.81 -3.39
C TRP A 146 19.04 -9.99 -1.89
N GLN A 147 18.58 -8.99 -1.12
CA GLN A 147 18.50 -9.02 0.33
C GLN A 147 17.08 -8.70 0.79
N GLU A 148 16.67 -9.35 1.87
CA GLU A 148 15.39 -9.09 2.53
C GLU A 148 15.63 -8.55 3.93
N THR A 149 14.79 -7.61 4.35
CA THR A 149 14.87 -7.00 5.67
C THR A 149 13.47 -6.83 6.23
N VAL A 150 13.22 -7.43 7.40
CA VAL A 150 12.01 -7.18 8.16
C VAL A 150 12.11 -5.78 8.75
N VAL A 151 11.26 -4.87 8.27
CA VAL A 151 11.20 -3.48 8.74
C VAL A 151 10.43 -3.39 10.04
N GLU A 152 9.30 -4.09 10.12
CA GLU A 152 8.46 -4.17 11.31
C GLU A 152 7.65 -5.47 11.32
N GLU A 153 7.55 -6.11 12.49
CA GLU A 153 6.73 -7.29 12.73
C GLU A 153 6.17 -7.24 14.18
N PRO A 154 4.84 -7.28 14.38
CA PRO A 154 3.79 -7.35 13.36
C PRO A 154 3.46 -5.98 12.73
N PHE A 155 3.00 -5.98 11.48
CA PHE A 155 2.47 -4.81 10.77
C PHE A 155 1.15 -5.15 10.08
N LEU A 156 0.02 -4.72 10.66
CA LEU A 156 -1.30 -5.23 10.30
C LEU A 156 -2.06 -4.32 9.32
N GLY A 157 -2.57 -4.90 8.24
CA GLY A 157 -3.51 -4.23 7.35
C GLY A 157 -2.91 -3.05 6.59
N MET A 158 -1.74 -3.25 5.97
CA MET A 158 -1.02 -2.20 5.25
C MET A 158 -1.91 -1.52 4.18
N ARG A 159 -2.15 -0.21 4.31
CA ARG A 159 -2.92 0.58 3.34
C ARG A 159 -2.01 1.47 2.50
N PHE A 160 -1.51 2.56 3.09
CA PHE A 160 -0.52 3.42 2.45
C PHE A 160 0.87 2.83 2.65
N ARG A 161 1.72 2.95 1.64
CA ARG A 161 3.08 2.44 1.65
C ARG A 161 3.93 3.27 0.69
N LYS A 162 5.07 3.76 1.16
CA LYS A 162 6.03 4.55 0.38
C LYS A 162 7.44 4.19 0.81
N VAL A 163 8.34 3.98 -0.14
CA VAL A 163 9.78 3.79 0.10
C VAL A 163 10.56 4.70 -0.84
N ASP A 164 11.63 5.30 -0.32
CA ASP A 164 12.50 6.16 -1.12
C ASP A 164 13.89 6.29 -0.45
N PHE A 165 14.89 6.63 -1.26
CA PHE A 165 16.27 6.82 -0.84
C PHE A 165 16.80 8.16 -1.37
N LEU A 166 17.19 9.05 -0.46
CA LEU A 166 17.77 10.36 -0.83
C LEU A 166 19.26 10.24 -1.19
N ASN A 167 19.92 9.17 -0.75
CA ASN A 167 21.29 8.79 -1.10
C ASN A 167 21.52 7.31 -0.75
N ASP A 168 22.76 6.84 -0.94
CA ASP A 168 23.13 5.44 -0.72
C ASP A 168 22.99 4.97 0.73
N GLN A 169 22.89 5.89 1.70
CA GLN A 169 22.83 5.57 3.13
C GLN A 169 21.46 5.88 3.73
N PHE A 170 20.86 7.03 3.38
CA PHE A 170 19.61 7.48 3.96
C PHE A 170 18.42 7.16 3.06
N GLY A 171 17.44 6.50 3.66
CA GLY A 171 16.14 6.24 3.07
C GLY A 171 15.05 6.23 4.13
N TYR A 172 13.81 6.26 3.67
CA TYR A 172 12.64 6.25 4.53
C TYR A 172 11.58 5.28 3.99
N ILE A 173 10.83 4.68 4.90
CA ILE A 173 9.60 3.95 4.62
C ILE A 173 8.48 4.60 5.42
N ILE A 174 7.38 4.93 4.75
CA ILE A 174 6.17 5.43 5.40
C ILE A 174 5.05 4.46 5.09
N ALA A 175 4.46 3.90 6.14
CA ALA A 175 3.41 2.91 6.00
C ALA A 175 2.27 3.20 6.97
N THR A 176 1.05 2.87 6.55
CA THR A 176 -0.14 2.95 7.42
C THR A 176 -0.84 1.61 7.52
N GLY A 177 -1.50 1.38 8.64
CA GLY A 177 -2.24 0.15 8.91
C GLY A 177 -3.20 0.33 10.10
N GLU A 178 -3.73 -0.79 10.60
CA GLU A 178 -4.60 -0.81 11.78
C GLU A 178 -5.84 0.11 11.64
N ARG A 179 -6.36 0.21 10.42
CA ARG A 179 -7.39 1.20 10.06
C ARG A 179 -8.73 0.89 10.73
N THR A 180 -9.34 1.92 11.31
CA THR A 180 -10.69 1.88 11.88
C THR A 180 -11.48 3.12 11.44
N MET A 181 -12.59 2.92 10.72
CA MET A 181 -13.45 4.00 10.22
C MET A 181 -12.68 5.12 9.48
N SER A 182 -12.39 6.23 10.15
CA SER A 182 -11.67 7.40 9.62
C SER A 182 -10.33 7.63 10.32
N SER A 183 -9.79 6.58 10.95
CA SER A 183 -8.55 6.59 11.72
C SER A 183 -7.63 5.46 11.26
N GLU A 184 -6.32 5.66 11.32
CA GLU A 184 -5.30 4.63 11.09
C GLU A 184 -4.02 4.93 11.88
N ALA A 185 -3.18 3.91 12.05
CA ALA A 185 -1.82 4.11 12.51
C ALA A 185 -0.95 4.54 11.31
N SER A 186 -0.15 5.59 11.49
CA SER A 186 0.88 5.99 10.53
C SER A 186 2.24 5.84 11.19
N ARG A 187 3.16 5.16 10.50
CA ARG A 187 4.51 4.87 10.98
C ARG A 187 5.53 5.30 9.94
N VAL A 188 6.65 5.81 10.44
CA VAL A 188 7.79 6.25 9.63
C VAL A 188 9.00 5.47 10.11
N PHE A 189 9.69 4.79 9.20
CA PHE A 189 10.91 4.07 9.47
C PHE A 189 12.05 4.72 8.70
N LEU A 190 13.18 4.92 9.36
CA LEU A 190 14.36 5.57 8.78
C LEU A 190 15.53 4.61 8.78
N THR A 191 16.30 4.63 7.70
CA THR A 191 17.59 3.95 7.61
C THR A 191 18.70 4.99 7.42
N HIS A 192 19.87 4.70 8.00
CA HIS A 192 21.11 5.47 7.79
C HIS A 192 22.27 4.55 7.32
N ASP A 193 21.97 3.29 6.98
CA ASP A 193 22.93 2.29 6.54
C ASP A 193 22.54 1.61 5.22
N GLY A 194 21.73 2.31 4.42
CA GLY A 194 21.36 1.90 3.07
C GLY A 194 20.29 0.81 3.02
N GLY A 195 19.48 0.69 4.07
CA GLY A 195 18.35 -0.25 4.16
C GLY A 195 18.65 -1.56 4.90
N GLN A 196 19.84 -1.69 5.51
CA GLN A 196 20.21 -2.88 6.29
C GLN A 196 19.48 -2.90 7.63
N THR A 197 19.31 -1.75 8.27
CA THR A 197 18.51 -1.60 9.49
C THR A 197 17.57 -0.40 9.38
N TRP A 198 16.42 -0.53 10.04
CA TRP A 198 15.35 0.46 10.06
C TRP A 198 14.97 0.77 11.50
N LYS A 199 14.81 2.05 11.80
CA LYS A 199 14.37 2.54 13.11
C LYS A 199 13.09 3.34 12.95
N GLU A 200 12.08 3.02 13.75
CA GLU A 200 10.84 3.81 13.80
C GLU A 200 11.11 5.20 14.37
N ALA A 201 10.60 6.22 13.68
CA ALA A 201 10.58 7.60 14.14
C ALA A 201 9.50 7.79 15.22
N ALA A 202 9.52 8.93 15.91
CA ALA A 202 8.48 9.25 16.88
C ALA A 202 7.11 9.33 16.20
N TYR A 203 6.07 8.92 16.93
CA TYR A 203 4.69 9.05 16.47
C TYR A 203 4.29 10.53 16.41
N SER A 204 3.66 10.95 15.30
CA SER A 204 3.23 12.34 15.09
C SER A 204 2.08 12.78 16.01
N GLY A 205 1.38 11.84 16.64
CA GLY A 205 0.18 12.13 17.42
C GLY A 205 -1.11 12.22 16.59
N ASN A 206 -1.03 12.08 15.26
CA ASN A 206 -2.18 12.16 14.36
C ASN A 206 -2.64 10.77 13.92
N THR A 207 -3.94 10.50 13.98
CA THR A 207 -4.54 9.23 13.56
C THR A 207 -5.40 9.36 12.32
N ARG A 208 -5.55 10.55 11.73
CA ARG A 208 -6.32 10.71 10.48
C ARG A 208 -5.63 9.94 9.36
N LEU A 209 -6.39 9.64 8.30
CA LEU A 209 -5.82 8.98 7.14
C LEU A 209 -4.71 9.83 6.51
N LEU A 210 -3.55 9.21 6.32
CA LEU A 210 -2.41 9.77 5.62
C LEU A 210 -2.74 9.93 4.13
N PHE A 211 -2.46 11.11 3.62
CA PHE A 211 -2.50 11.43 2.20
C PHE A 211 -1.15 11.16 1.54
N ASP A 212 -0.07 11.71 2.11
CA ASP A 212 1.30 11.56 1.62
C ASP A 212 2.31 11.85 2.73
N GLY A 213 3.58 11.51 2.50
CA GLY A 213 4.69 11.83 3.38
C GLY A 213 6.04 11.59 2.71
N GLY A 214 7.10 12.20 3.24
CA GLY A 214 8.44 12.04 2.70
C GLY A 214 9.48 12.95 3.35
N PHE A 215 10.74 12.78 2.97
CA PHE A 215 11.87 13.56 3.48
C PHE A 215 12.55 14.32 2.35
N VAL A 216 12.97 15.55 2.64
CA VAL A 216 13.75 16.39 1.70
C VAL A 216 15.24 16.37 2.03
N ASP A 217 15.58 16.00 3.27
CA ASP A 217 16.93 15.68 3.73
C ASP A 217 16.86 14.75 4.95
N GLN A 218 18.01 14.41 5.53
CA GLN A 218 18.10 13.49 6.68
C GLN A 218 17.44 14.00 7.96
N SER A 219 17.19 15.30 8.07
CA SER A 219 16.62 15.95 9.25
C SER A 219 15.18 16.43 9.04
N THR A 220 14.83 16.78 7.81
CA THR A 220 13.57 17.44 7.47
C THR A 220 12.64 16.50 6.72
N GLY A 221 11.52 16.17 7.36
CA GLY A 221 10.50 15.28 6.82
C GLY A 221 9.09 15.76 7.10
N PHE A 222 8.13 15.22 6.35
CA PHE A 222 6.77 15.71 6.28
C PHE A 222 5.74 14.59 6.30
N LEU A 223 4.62 14.82 6.96
CA LEU A 223 3.43 13.96 6.95
C LEU A 223 2.19 14.82 6.69
N SER A 224 1.43 14.43 5.67
CA SER A 224 0.21 15.11 5.26
C SER A 224 -0.99 14.20 5.50
N TYR A 225 -1.95 14.67 6.28
CA TYR A 225 -3.15 13.93 6.66
C TYR A 225 -4.41 14.56 6.09
N GLY A 226 -5.50 13.78 6.11
CA GLY A 226 -6.85 14.29 5.85
C GLY A 226 -7.36 13.99 4.45
N THR A 227 -7.47 12.71 4.11
CA THR A 227 -8.13 12.28 2.86
C THR A 227 -9.66 12.34 2.92
N ILE A 228 -10.25 12.43 4.13
CA ILE A 228 -11.70 12.48 4.36
C ILE A 228 -12.06 13.85 4.94
N ASN A 229 -12.89 14.59 4.19
CA ASN A 229 -13.42 15.92 4.53
C ASN A 229 -12.38 16.89 5.13
N PRO A 230 -11.22 17.10 4.49
CA PRO A 230 -10.27 18.11 4.95
C PRO A 230 -10.87 19.53 4.78
N GLU A 231 -10.71 20.37 5.81
CA GLU A 231 -11.07 21.79 5.76
C GLU A 231 -9.85 22.72 5.62
N GLU A 232 -8.68 22.22 6.00
CA GLU A 232 -7.38 22.86 5.92
C GLU A 232 -6.30 21.76 5.81
N PRO A 233 -5.08 22.09 5.35
CA PRO A 233 -3.95 21.16 5.37
C PRO A 233 -3.64 20.70 6.79
N ASP A 234 -3.68 19.38 7.01
CA ASP A 234 -3.28 18.76 8.27
C ASP A 234 -1.86 18.22 8.12
N PHE A 235 -0.91 19.15 8.21
CA PHE A 235 0.45 18.97 7.74
C PHE A 235 1.45 19.06 8.90
N TYR A 236 2.34 18.08 9.02
CA TYR A 236 3.32 17.95 10.09
C TYR A 236 4.73 17.92 9.51
N VAL A 237 5.65 18.53 10.25
CA VAL A 237 7.07 18.59 9.92
C VAL A 237 7.91 18.08 11.08
N THR A 238 8.98 17.35 10.76
CA THR A 238 10.13 17.12 11.65
C THR A 238 11.32 17.89 11.10
N GLN A 239 12.18 18.41 11.98
CA GLN A 239 13.46 19.05 11.64
C GLN A 239 14.63 18.42 12.41
N ASP A 240 14.38 17.30 13.08
CA ASP A 240 15.31 16.58 13.94
C ASP A 240 15.40 15.09 13.56
N GLY A 241 15.10 14.76 12.30
CA GLY A 241 15.22 13.38 11.78
C GLY A 241 14.15 12.45 12.33
N GLY A 242 12.95 12.97 12.60
CA GLY A 242 11.82 12.19 13.09
C GLY A 242 11.84 11.96 14.61
N GLU A 243 12.69 12.64 15.38
CA GLU A 243 12.64 12.57 16.85
C GLU A 243 11.41 13.29 17.40
N THR A 244 10.99 14.38 16.77
CA THR A 244 9.74 15.09 17.07
C THR A 244 9.01 15.54 15.80
N TRP A 245 7.69 15.65 15.91
CA TRP A 245 6.82 16.16 14.85
C TRP A 245 5.99 17.32 15.35
N THR A 246 5.90 18.38 14.56
CA THR A 246 5.13 19.59 14.88
C THR A 246 4.17 19.90 13.73
N LYS A 247 2.93 20.28 14.04
CA LYS A 247 1.98 20.76 13.03
C LYS A 247 2.51 22.05 12.41
N ALA A 248 2.72 22.06 11.10
CA ALA A 248 3.18 23.23 10.37
C ALA A 248 2.07 24.29 10.29
N ASN A 249 2.46 25.56 10.27
CA ASN A 249 1.54 26.68 10.10
C ASN A 249 1.42 27.02 8.61
N VAL A 250 0.31 26.62 7.99
CA VAL A 250 0.02 26.93 6.58
C VAL A 250 -0.89 28.15 6.49
N VAL A 251 -0.35 29.28 6.04
CA VAL A 251 -1.07 30.55 5.96
C VAL A 251 -1.86 30.62 4.66
N ILE A 252 -3.16 30.35 4.76
CA ILE A 252 -4.10 30.38 3.62
C ILE A 252 -4.80 31.76 3.59
N PRO A 253 -4.72 32.52 2.47
CA PRO A 253 -5.49 33.75 2.30
C PRO A 253 -6.99 33.51 2.42
N GLU A 254 -7.74 34.48 2.96
CA GLU A 254 -9.18 34.34 3.24
C GLU A 254 -9.98 33.91 2.00
N GLN A 255 -9.64 34.41 0.81
CA GLN A 255 -10.31 34.04 -0.44
C GLN A 255 -10.15 32.55 -0.83
N TYR A 256 -9.18 31.84 -0.23
CA TYR A 256 -8.86 30.44 -0.49
C TYR A 256 -9.23 29.53 0.69
N ASN A 257 -9.95 30.05 1.67
CA ASN A 257 -10.39 29.26 2.83
C ASN A 257 -11.19 28.03 2.38
N LYS A 258 -10.80 26.85 2.88
CA LYS A 258 -11.35 25.53 2.50
C LYS A 258 -11.22 25.15 1.03
N ILE A 259 -10.44 25.89 0.24
CA ILE A 259 -10.15 25.52 -1.16
C ILE A 259 -8.92 24.62 -1.19
N PHE A 260 -7.75 25.09 -0.77
CA PHE A 260 -6.52 24.30 -0.76
C PHE A 260 -6.33 23.60 0.58
N VAL A 261 -6.58 22.30 0.63
CA VAL A 261 -6.81 21.56 1.88
C VAL A 261 -5.99 20.27 2.03
N THR A 262 -5.27 19.85 0.98
CA THR A 262 -4.49 18.60 1.02
C THR A 262 -3.09 18.83 0.46
N ALA A 263 -2.08 18.86 1.32
CA ALA A 263 -0.71 19.16 0.96
C ALA A 263 0.03 17.94 0.39
N GLU A 264 0.81 18.14 -0.67
CA GLU A 264 1.79 17.18 -1.18
C GLU A 264 3.10 17.28 -0.38
N VAL A 265 3.99 16.30 -0.55
CA VAL A 265 5.34 16.40 0.03
C VAL A 265 6.10 17.56 -0.63
N PRO A 266 6.71 18.46 0.15
CA PRO A 266 7.47 19.56 -0.39
C PRO A 266 8.70 19.11 -1.16
N VAL A 267 9.14 19.96 -2.09
CA VAL A 267 10.41 19.82 -2.78
C VAL A 267 11.35 20.96 -2.39
N LYS A 268 12.65 20.69 -2.46
CA LYS A 268 13.68 21.68 -2.15
C LYS A 268 14.09 22.43 -3.41
N GLU A 269 13.92 23.74 -3.40
CA GLU A 269 14.29 24.64 -4.49
C GLU A 269 15.32 25.66 -4.00
N GLY A 270 16.59 25.38 -4.25
CA GLY A 270 17.68 26.24 -3.76
C GLY A 270 17.76 26.26 -2.22
N ASP A 271 17.40 27.39 -1.63
CA ASP A 271 17.47 27.66 -0.18
C ASP A 271 16.11 27.60 0.54
N HIS A 272 15.02 27.34 -0.18
CA HIS A 272 13.67 27.26 0.36
C HIS A 272 12.97 25.96 -0.06
N LEU A 273 11.80 25.72 0.52
CA LEU A 273 10.93 24.62 0.14
C LEU A 273 9.68 25.15 -0.56
N THR A 274 9.22 24.41 -1.55
CA THR A 274 7.95 24.65 -2.25
C THR A 274 7.02 23.46 -2.02
N MET A 275 5.74 23.74 -1.84
CA MET A 275 4.71 22.74 -1.55
C MET A 275 3.46 23.05 -2.36
N LEU A 276 2.94 22.04 -3.05
CA LEU A 276 1.65 22.10 -3.70
C LEU A 276 0.55 21.66 -2.75
N VAL A 277 -0.56 22.40 -2.72
CA VAL A 277 -1.73 22.08 -1.93
C VAL A 277 -2.93 21.91 -2.86
N ASN A 278 -3.46 20.69 -2.87
CA ASN A 278 -4.61 20.25 -3.64
C ASN A 278 -5.92 20.71 -3.02
N GLN A 279 -6.98 20.65 -3.81
CA GLN A 279 -8.32 21.02 -3.37
C GLN A 279 -9.07 19.93 -2.57
N GLY A 280 -8.40 18.80 -2.32
CA GLY A 280 -9.01 17.64 -1.69
C GLY A 280 -10.04 16.94 -2.59
N PRO A 281 -10.70 15.88 -2.09
CA PRO A 281 -11.60 15.04 -2.88
C PRO A 281 -12.90 15.73 -3.32
N ASN A 282 -13.26 16.85 -2.68
CA ASN A 282 -14.50 17.58 -2.93
C ASN A 282 -14.27 18.93 -3.62
N GLY A 283 -13.04 19.22 -4.05
CA GLY A 283 -12.69 20.51 -4.62
C GLY A 283 -13.20 20.70 -6.04
N ASP A 284 -13.87 21.83 -6.29
CA ASP A 284 -14.38 22.23 -7.61
C ASP A 284 -13.95 23.66 -8.02
N TYR A 285 -13.08 24.30 -7.23
CA TYR A 285 -12.58 25.65 -7.50
C TYR A 285 -11.82 25.67 -8.84
N GLN A 286 -12.19 26.61 -9.72
CA GLN A 286 -11.73 26.66 -11.12
C GLN A 286 -11.88 25.31 -11.87
N GLY A 287 -12.92 24.55 -11.53
CA GLY A 287 -13.18 23.22 -12.10
C GLY A 287 -12.20 22.14 -11.63
N GLY A 288 -11.57 22.32 -10.46
CA GLY A 288 -10.59 21.38 -9.89
C GLY A 288 -9.23 21.39 -10.61
N LYS A 289 -8.98 22.41 -11.44
CA LYS A 289 -7.81 22.46 -12.34
C LYS A 289 -6.63 23.25 -11.81
N VAL A 290 -6.69 23.71 -10.57
CA VAL A 290 -5.62 24.51 -9.96
C VAL A 290 -5.22 23.96 -8.60
N LYS A 291 -3.94 24.10 -8.26
CA LYS A 291 -3.38 23.88 -6.93
C LYS A 291 -2.86 25.21 -6.38
N GLY A 292 -2.72 25.30 -5.07
CA GLY A 292 -2.01 26.42 -4.43
C GLY A 292 -0.53 26.08 -4.29
N LEU A 293 0.35 26.93 -4.77
CA LEU A 293 1.79 26.86 -4.51
C LEU A 293 2.08 27.65 -3.23
N PHE A 294 2.78 27.02 -2.28
CA PHE A 294 3.21 27.62 -1.02
C PHE A 294 4.73 27.52 -0.91
N THR A 295 5.33 28.50 -0.24
CA THR A 295 6.78 28.57 -0.01
C THR A 295 7.08 28.62 1.48
N SER A 296 8.16 27.95 1.90
CA SER A 296 8.69 28.00 3.26
C SER A 296 10.18 28.35 3.25
N ASN A 297 10.56 29.30 4.10
CA ASN A 297 11.95 29.75 4.31
C ASN A 297 12.53 29.27 5.66
N ASP A 298 11.79 28.45 6.40
CA ASP A 298 12.16 27.97 7.74
C ASP A 298 12.09 26.44 7.84
N ASN A 299 12.46 25.77 6.74
CA ASN A 299 12.46 24.31 6.60
C ASN A 299 11.09 23.68 6.92
N GLY A 300 10.00 24.36 6.53
CA GLY A 300 8.65 23.80 6.53
C GLY A 300 7.84 24.01 7.81
N LEU A 301 8.30 24.84 8.75
CA LEU A 301 7.53 25.22 9.94
C LEU A 301 6.39 26.18 9.58
N THR A 302 6.66 27.14 8.68
CA THR A 302 5.68 28.10 8.18
C THR A 302 5.63 28.09 6.66
N TRP A 303 4.41 28.23 6.12
CA TRP A 303 4.15 28.21 4.69
C TRP A 303 3.30 29.41 4.29
N GLU A 304 3.77 30.16 3.29
CA GLU A 304 3.05 31.30 2.73
C GLU A 304 2.55 30.99 1.32
N PHE A 305 1.28 31.31 1.06
CA PHE A 305 0.71 31.20 -0.28
C PHE A 305 1.49 32.09 -1.27
N SER A 306 1.92 31.49 -2.36
CA SER A 306 2.66 32.17 -3.43
C SER A 306 1.73 32.49 -4.60
N MET A 307 1.14 31.47 -5.23
CA MET A 307 0.24 31.65 -6.38
C MET A 307 -0.60 30.39 -6.65
N GLU A 308 -1.61 30.52 -7.50
CA GLU A 308 -2.27 29.37 -8.12
C GLU A 308 -1.40 28.82 -9.26
N VAL A 309 -1.36 27.49 -9.41
CA VAL A 309 -0.65 26.81 -10.48
C VAL A 309 -1.51 25.72 -11.10
N ASN A 310 -1.24 25.39 -12.37
CA ASN A 310 -1.87 24.26 -13.04
C ASN A 310 -1.16 22.96 -12.62
N PRO A 311 -1.88 21.83 -12.42
CA PRO A 311 -1.31 20.54 -12.03
C PRO A 311 -0.21 19.98 -12.95
N ASN A 312 -0.10 20.50 -14.18
CA ASN A 312 0.73 19.95 -15.26
C ASN A 312 1.75 20.97 -15.80
N GLU A 313 1.93 22.11 -15.13
CA GLU A 313 2.95 23.12 -15.49
C GLU A 313 4.09 23.17 -14.47
#